data_AF-M1EHS6-F1
#
_entry.id   AF-M1EHS6-F1
#
_cell.length_a   1.000
_cell.length_b   1.000
_cell.length_c   1.000
_cell.angle_alpha   90.00
_cell.angle_beta   90.00
_cell.angle_gamma   90.00
#
_symmetry.space_group_name_H-M   'P 1'
#
loop_
_entity.id
_entity.type
_entity.pdbx_description
1 polymer ?
#
loop_
_entity_poly.entity_id
_entity_poly.type
_entity_poly.pdbx_seq_one_letter_code
_entity_poly.pdbx_strand_id
1 'polypeptide(L)'
;PLVQNITSPDTEGVSSLGWLLDQYLEQRQSSQDPLSRAAPFASRVRRLCHLLVHVEPPPEPSPEPSTRSISKNSKTRDRSPGPSAALPSSSLRNITQCWLSVVQGQVSRFLAAAWRAPDFVPRYCKLYEHLQRAGSELFGPRAAFTVALRSGFSGALLQQSFLTAAHISEQFARHIDQQIQGGLVGGAPGVEMLGRLQRHLEPIMVLSGLELATTFEHFYQHYMADRLLSVGSSWLEGAVLEQIGPCFPNRLPQQMLRSLSTSEELQRQFHLFQLQRLDQQLLEQENEEEQGLEEEEEEAEEEEAEKELFIEDSSPTVSILVLSPRCWPVSPFCYLYHPRKCLPTEFCDALDRFSNFYSQSDSQSQNHPVLDMGPHRRGAWT
;
A
#
# COMPACT_ATOMS: atom_id res chain seq x y z
N PRO A 1 -31.47 -30.77 1.57
CA PRO A 1 -32.84 -30.24 1.37
C PRO A 1 -33.16 -29.02 2.27
N LEU A 2 -33.05 -29.11 3.60
CA LEU A 2 -33.39 -27.98 4.49
C LEU A 2 -32.54 -26.74 4.23
N VAL A 3 -31.21 -26.89 4.24
CA VAL A 3 -30.28 -25.76 3.99
C VAL A 3 -30.57 -25.13 2.63
N GLN A 4 -30.75 -25.95 1.60
CA GLN A 4 -31.06 -25.47 0.26
C GLN A 4 -32.34 -24.63 0.22
N ASN A 5 -33.42 -25.06 0.89
CA ASN A 5 -34.69 -24.32 0.93
C ASN A 5 -34.58 -22.98 1.67
N ILE A 6 -33.83 -22.91 2.76
CA ILE A 6 -33.70 -21.65 3.52
C ILE A 6 -32.71 -20.68 2.87
N THR A 7 -31.80 -21.18 2.02
CA THR A 7 -30.82 -20.37 1.28
C THR A 7 -31.24 -20.03 -0.15
N SER A 8 -32.25 -20.70 -0.70
CA SER A 8 -32.75 -20.37 -2.04
C SER A 8 -33.48 -19.03 -2.01
N PRO A 9 -33.14 -18.09 -2.91
CA PRO A 9 -33.85 -16.83 -3.00
C PRO A 9 -35.30 -17.04 -3.46
N ASP A 10 -36.21 -16.25 -2.92
CA ASP A 10 -37.58 -16.12 -3.40
C ASP A 10 -37.66 -15.22 -4.64
N THR A 11 -38.87 -14.92 -5.11
CA THR A 11 -39.12 -14.08 -6.30
C THR A 11 -38.55 -12.66 -6.18
N GLU A 12 -38.29 -12.21 -4.95
CA GLU A 12 -37.70 -10.90 -4.65
C GLU A 12 -36.16 -10.98 -4.55
N GLY A 13 -35.57 -12.17 -4.72
CA GLY A 13 -34.14 -12.38 -4.66
C GLY A 13 -33.59 -12.57 -3.24
N VAL A 14 -34.44 -12.66 -2.22
CA VAL A 14 -34.04 -12.76 -0.82
C VAL A 14 -34.28 -14.18 -0.31
N SER A 15 -33.30 -14.79 0.34
CA SER A 15 -33.52 -16.11 0.96
C SER A 15 -34.10 -15.95 2.36
N SER A 16 -34.88 -16.91 2.85
CA SER A 16 -35.44 -16.84 4.21
C SER A 16 -34.35 -16.70 5.29
N LEU A 17 -33.20 -17.38 5.10
CA LEU A 17 -32.03 -17.19 5.94
C LEU A 17 -31.44 -15.77 5.77
N GLY A 18 -31.38 -15.27 4.54
CA GLY A 18 -30.86 -13.93 4.25
C GLY A 18 -31.68 -12.83 4.94
N TRP A 19 -33.01 -12.92 4.85
CA TRP A 19 -33.92 -12.04 5.57
C TRP A 19 -33.71 -12.09 7.08
N LEU A 20 -33.59 -13.29 7.66
CA LEU A 20 -33.35 -13.46 9.10
C LEU A 20 -32.03 -12.82 9.55
N LEU A 21 -30.97 -12.97 8.76
CA LEU A 21 -29.66 -12.38 9.02
C LEU A 21 -29.70 -10.86 8.89
N ASP A 22 -30.46 -10.32 7.94
CA ASP A 22 -30.65 -8.88 7.77
C ASP A 22 -31.37 -8.28 8.99
N GLN A 23 -32.45 -8.93 9.43
CA GLN A 23 -33.17 -8.54 10.65
C GLN A 23 -32.31 -8.63 11.91
N TYR A 24 -31.39 -9.60 11.99
CA TYR A 24 -30.40 -9.67 13.06
C TYR A 24 -29.52 -8.41 13.11
N LEU A 25 -29.05 -7.94 11.96
CA LEU A 25 -28.22 -6.74 11.88
C LEU A 25 -29.00 -5.46 12.24
N GLU A 26 -30.22 -5.31 11.74
CA GLU A 26 -31.08 -4.15 12.03
C GLU A 26 -31.47 -4.04 13.51
N GLN A 27 -31.79 -5.16 14.16
CA GLN A 27 -32.12 -5.17 15.59
C GLN A 27 -30.92 -4.85 16.48
N ARG A 28 -29.69 -5.22 16.09
CA ARG A 28 -28.50 -4.85 16.86
C ARG A 28 -28.14 -3.37 16.74
N GLN A 29 -28.48 -2.73 15.63
CA GLN A 29 -28.25 -1.29 15.47
C GLN A 29 -29.26 -0.45 16.29
N SER A 30 -30.46 -0.97 16.52
CA SER A 30 -31.55 -0.28 17.24
C SER A 30 -31.62 -0.60 18.74
N SER A 31 -31.03 -1.71 19.22
CA SER A 31 -31.08 -2.09 20.62
C SER A 31 -29.99 -1.40 21.46
N GLN A 32 -30.25 -0.19 21.96
CA GLN A 32 -29.55 0.32 23.15
C GLN A 32 -30.22 -0.15 24.46
N ASP A 33 -31.44 -0.69 24.38
CA ASP A 33 -32.22 -1.10 25.54
C ASP A 33 -32.03 -2.58 25.93
N PRO A 34 -31.56 -2.88 27.17
CA PRO A 34 -31.32 -4.24 27.65
C PRO A 34 -32.60 -5.06 27.90
N LEU A 35 -33.78 -4.42 27.89
CA LEU A 35 -35.09 -5.07 28.08
C LEU A 35 -35.81 -5.42 26.76
N SER A 36 -35.15 -5.20 25.63
CA SER A 36 -35.71 -5.41 24.29
C SER A 36 -35.91 -6.90 23.96
N ARG A 37 -37.00 -7.22 23.22
CA ARG A 37 -37.23 -8.55 22.58
C ARG A 37 -36.09 -8.94 21.61
N ALA A 38 -35.17 -8.05 21.30
CA ALA A 38 -33.99 -8.28 20.46
C ALA A 38 -33.00 -9.31 21.06
N ALA A 39 -32.81 -9.35 22.38
CA ALA A 39 -31.87 -10.28 23.01
C ALA A 39 -32.22 -11.77 22.82
N PRO A 40 -33.46 -12.23 23.11
CA PRO A 40 -33.84 -13.62 22.85
C PRO A 40 -33.89 -13.95 21.36
N PHE A 41 -34.26 -13.00 20.49
CA PHE A 41 -34.20 -13.17 19.04
C PHE A 41 -32.75 -13.41 18.57
N ALA A 42 -31.83 -12.51 18.92
CA ALA A 42 -30.41 -12.62 18.60
C ALA A 42 -29.79 -13.92 19.12
N SER A 43 -30.19 -14.38 20.31
CA SER A 43 -29.74 -15.68 20.84
C SER A 43 -30.23 -16.86 19.99
N ARG A 44 -31.47 -16.83 19.49
CA ARG A 44 -32.03 -17.90 18.66
C ARG A 44 -31.37 -17.93 17.28
N VAL A 45 -31.14 -16.76 16.68
CA VAL A 45 -30.44 -16.65 15.38
C VAL A 45 -29.01 -17.20 15.51
N ARG A 46 -28.25 -16.80 16.53
CA ARG A 46 -26.90 -17.35 16.78
C ARG A 46 -26.92 -18.86 16.94
N ARG A 47 -27.83 -19.41 17.76
CA ARG A 47 -27.96 -20.87 17.95
C ARG A 47 -28.28 -21.59 16.64
N LEU A 48 -29.19 -21.04 15.83
CA LEU A 48 -29.51 -21.60 14.52
C LEU A 48 -28.30 -21.58 13.59
N CYS A 49 -27.61 -20.45 13.46
CA CYS A 49 -26.43 -20.32 12.61
C CYS A 49 -25.33 -21.31 13.04
N HIS A 50 -25.02 -21.40 14.33
CA HIS A 50 -24.07 -22.40 14.83
C HIS A 50 -24.47 -23.83 14.43
N LEU A 51 -25.74 -24.22 14.59
CA LEU A 51 -26.20 -25.53 14.16
C LEU A 51 -25.99 -25.73 12.64
N LEU A 52 -26.31 -24.74 11.82
CA LEU A 52 -26.23 -24.81 10.35
C LEU A 52 -24.78 -25.01 9.84
N VAL A 53 -23.79 -24.36 10.47
CA VAL A 53 -22.39 -24.45 10.03
C VAL A 53 -21.65 -25.68 10.58
N HIS A 54 -22.17 -26.29 11.64
CA HIS A 54 -21.65 -27.53 12.23
C HIS A 54 -22.31 -28.80 11.68
N VAL A 55 -23.19 -28.69 10.68
CA VAL A 55 -23.65 -29.85 9.90
C VAL A 55 -22.54 -30.29 8.94
N GLU A 56 -21.57 -31.04 9.47
CA GLU A 56 -20.63 -31.78 8.63
C GLU A 56 -21.43 -32.92 7.94
N PRO A 57 -21.40 -33.04 6.60
CA PRO A 57 -21.99 -34.21 5.97
C PRO A 57 -21.21 -35.45 6.44
N PRO A 58 -21.87 -36.61 6.63
CA PRO A 58 -21.14 -37.85 6.87
C PRO A 58 -20.16 -38.06 5.70
N PRO A 59 -18.94 -38.56 5.96
CA PRO A 59 -17.97 -38.81 4.89
C PRO A 59 -18.65 -39.69 3.83
N GLU A 60 -18.76 -39.16 2.61
CA GLU A 60 -19.25 -39.95 1.49
C GLU A 60 -18.39 -41.22 1.40
N PRO A 61 -19.00 -42.42 1.27
CA PRO A 61 -18.23 -43.63 1.06
C PRO A 61 -17.41 -43.42 -0.21
N SER A 62 -16.09 -43.53 -0.07
CA SER A 62 -15.13 -43.57 -1.17
C SER A 62 -15.72 -44.37 -2.33
N PRO A 63 -15.66 -43.90 -3.59
CA PRO A 63 -16.07 -44.72 -4.71
C PRO A 63 -15.25 -46.01 -4.65
N GLU A 64 -15.94 -47.14 -4.48
CA GLU A 64 -15.30 -48.46 -4.54
C GLU A 64 -14.52 -48.55 -5.85
N PRO A 65 -13.24 -48.94 -5.83
CA PRO A 65 -12.49 -49.11 -7.05
C PRO A 65 -13.07 -50.31 -7.79
N SER A 66 -13.80 -50.02 -8.87
CA SER A 66 -14.14 -50.98 -9.92
C SER A 66 -12.94 -51.87 -10.21
N THR A 67 -13.09 -53.16 -9.94
CA THR A 67 -12.14 -54.22 -10.26
C THR A 67 -11.79 -54.20 -11.75
N ARG A 68 -10.61 -53.65 -12.09
CA ARG A 68 -9.97 -53.87 -13.39
C ARG A 68 -8.50 -54.25 -13.21
N SER A 69 -8.29 -55.56 -13.32
CA SER A 69 -7.16 -56.26 -13.94
C SER A 69 -5.79 -55.55 -14.08
N ILE A 70 -4.81 -56.07 -13.32
CA ILE A 70 -3.50 -56.58 -13.78
C ILE A 70 -2.75 -55.74 -14.85
N SER A 71 -1.70 -55.00 -14.47
CA SER A 71 -0.28 -55.38 -14.74
C SER A 71 0.77 -54.27 -14.49
N LYS A 72 1.81 -54.66 -13.73
CA LYS A 72 3.26 -54.35 -13.78
C LYS A 72 3.85 -52.91 -13.69
N ASN A 73 4.66 -52.76 -12.63
CA ASN A 73 5.95 -52.07 -12.48
C ASN A 73 6.04 -50.52 -12.57
N SER A 74 6.29 -49.86 -11.42
CA SER A 74 7.64 -49.37 -11.04
C SER A 74 7.65 -48.54 -9.72
N LYS A 75 8.56 -48.93 -8.82
CA LYS A 75 9.45 -48.14 -7.94
C LYS A 75 8.93 -46.92 -7.14
N THR A 76 8.72 -47.16 -5.85
CA THR A 76 9.04 -46.34 -4.64
C THR A 76 9.54 -44.89 -4.84
N ARG A 77 8.85 -43.87 -4.28
CA ARG A 77 9.10 -43.28 -2.94
C ARG A 77 8.12 -42.13 -2.60
N ASP A 78 7.70 -42.11 -1.34
CA ASP A 78 6.92 -41.14 -0.55
C ASP A 78 6.42 -39.84 -1.19
N ARG A 79 5.09 -39.73 -1.30
CA ARG A 79 4.38 -38.45 -1.32
C ARG A 79 3.39 -38.44 -0.16
N SER A 80 3.77 -37.77 0.92
CA SER A 80 2.87 -37.43 2.03
C SER A 80 1.65 -36.69 1.46
N PRO A 81 0.40 -37.05 1.81
CA PRO A 81 -0.74 -36.24 1.44
C PRO A 81 -0.70 -34.98 2.30
N GLY A 82 -0.33 -33.84 1.69
CA GLY A 82 -0.56 -32.53 2.28
C GLY A 82 -2.06 -32.34 2.56
N PRO A 83 -2.43 -31.48 3.52
CA PRO A 83 -3.82 -31.33 3.94
C PRO A 83 -4.66 -30.94 2.72
N SER A 84 -5.54 -31.84 2.31
CA SER A 84 -6.53 -31.56 1.28
C SER A 84 -7.40 -30.44 1.83
N ALA A 85 -7.36 -29.26 1.20
CA ALA A 85 -8.30 -28.19 1.49
C ALA A 85 -9.69 -28.72 1.13
N ALA A 86 -10.38 -29.31 2.10
CA ALA A 86 -11.68 -29.91 1.93
C ALA A 86 -12.61 -28.83 1.33
N LEU A 87 -13.07 -29.07 0.11
CA LEU A 87 -14.03 -28.19 -0.55
C LEU A 87 -15.25 -28.05 0.39
N PRO A 88 -15.76 -26.83 0.62
CA PRO A 88 -16.92 -26.65 1.46
C PRO A 88 -18.08 -27.48 0.91
N SER A 89 -18.77 -28.19 1.79
CA SER A 89 -20.00 -28.91 1.43
C SER A 89 -20.96 -27.96 0.70
N SER A 90 -21.76 -28.48 -0.23
CA SER A 90 -22.74 -27.68 -0.97
C SER A 90 -23.64 -26.84 -0.06
N SER A 91 -23.94 -27.35 1.14
CA SER A 91 -24.69 -26.64 2.18
C SER A 91 -23.92 -25.44 2.74
N LEU A 92 -22.64 -25.61 3.09
CA LEU A 92 -21.80 -24.52 3.60
C LEU A 92 -21.62 -23.42 2.53
N ARG A 93 -21.42 -23.80 1.26
CA ARG A 93 -21.33 -22.85 0.14
C ARG A 93 -22.61 -21.99 0.04
N ASN A 94 -23.79 -22.60 0.13
CA ASN A 94 -25.05 -21.86 0.05
C ASN A 94 -25.24 -20.90 1.23
N ILE A 95 -24.85 -21.31 2.45
CA ILE A 95 -24.90 -20.43 3.62
C ILE A 95 -23.91 -19.26 3.48
N THR A 96 -22.69 -19.51 3.00
CA THR A 96 -21.70 -18.45 2.76
C THR A 96 -22.16 -17.48 1.68
N GLN A 97 -22.84 -17.97 0.64
CA GLN A 97 -23.42 -17.12 -0.41
C GLN A 97 -24.55 -16.25 0.14
N CYS A 98 -25.40 -16.82 0.99
CA CYS A 98 -26.45 -16.09 1.68
C CYS A 98 -25.86 -14.94 2.53
N TRP A 99 -24.80 -15.21 3.31
CA TRP A 99 -24.10 -14.18 4.07
C TRP A 99 -23.50 -13.09 3.18
N LEU A 100 -22.87 -13.47 2.06
CA LEU A 100 -22.33 -12.52 1.08
C LEU A 100 -23.44 -11.57 0.59
N SER A 101 -24.59 -12.10 0.18
CA SER A 101 -25.71 -11.29 -0.32
C SER A 101 -26.24 -10.31 0.73
N VAL A 102 -26.34 -10.72 2.00
CA VAL A 102 -26.76 -9.85 3.11
C VAL A 102 -25.75 -8.74 3.34
N VAL A 103 -24.45 -9.07 3.40
CA VAL A 103 -23.37 -8.08 3.52
C VAL A 103 -23.43 -7.08 2.36
N GLN A 104 -23.54 -7.57 1.13
CA GLN A 104 -23.64 -6.73 -0.05
C GLN A 104 -24.84 -5.79 0.02
N GLY A 105 -26.02 -6.28 0.43
CA GLY A 105 -27.21 -5.44 0.59
C GLY A 105 -27.07 -4.37 1.68
N GLN A 106 -26.42 -4.68 2.80
CA GLN A 106 -26.11 -3.72 3.86
C GLN A 106 -25.14 -2.63 3.38
N VAL A 107 -24.07 -3.02 2.69
CA VAL A 107 -23.09 -2.08 2.14
C VAL A 107 -23.70 -1.22 1.04
N SER A 108 -24.50 -1.79 0.13
CA SER A 108 -25.16 -1.03 -0.94
C SER A 108 -26.13 0.03 -0.38
N ARG A 109 -26.89 -0.28 0.68
CA ARG A 109 -27.74 0.71 1.37
C ARG A 109 -26.90 1.82 2.03
N PHE A 110 -25.81 1.46 2.68
CA PHE A 110 -24.89 2.44 3.26
C PHE A 110 -24.28 3.36 2.20
N LEU A 111 -23.78 2.79 1.11
CA LEU A 111 -23.20 3.55 0.00
C LEU A 111 -24.23 4.52 -0.57
N ALA A 112 -25.45 4.07 -0.86
CA ALA A 112 -26.53 4.93 -1.37
C ALA A 112 -26.82 6.13 -0.46
N ALA A 113 -26.72 5.96 0.86
CA ALA A 113 -27.03 7.00 1.84
C ALA A 113 -25.85 7.93 2.19
N ALA A 114 -24.61 7.43 2.17
CA ALA A 114 -23.49 8.07 2.86
C ALA A 114 -22.25 8.34 1.99
N TRP A 115 -22.22 7.94 0.72
CA TRP A 115 -21.00 8.00 -0.11
C TRP A 115 -20.40 9.40 -0.29
N ARG A 116 -21.20 10.48 -0.13
CA ARG A 116 -20.74 11.88 -0.20
C ARG A 116 -20.44 12.51 1.15
N ALA A 117 -20.64 11.79 2.25
CA ALA A 117 -20.47 12.35 3.58
C ALA A 117 -18.98 12.61 3.85
N PRO A 118 -18.61 13.72 4.53
CA PRO A 118 -17.21 14.01 4.85
C PRO A 118 -16.60 12.98 5.81
N ASP A 119 -17.43 12.30 6.60
CA ASP A 119 -17.05 11.21 7.51
C ASP A 119 -17.32 9.81 6.93
N PHE A 120 -17.42 9.71 5.60
CA PHE A 120 -17.73 8.48 4.88
C PHE A 120 -16.78 7.32 5.24
N VAL A 121 -15.47 7.50 5.11
CA VAL A 121 -14.49 6.41 5.33
C VAL A 121 -14.51 5.92 6.79
N PRO A 122 -14.50 6.79 7.82
CA PRO A 122 -14.69 6.35 9.21
C PRO A 122 -15.98 5.54 9.43
N ARG A 123 -17.10 5.94 8.81
CA ARG A 123 -18.37 5.20 8.91
C ARG A 123 -18.31 3.86 8.17
N TYR A 124 -17.64 3.81 7.02
CA TYR A 124 -17.40 2.59 6.26
C TYR A 124 -16.57 1.58 7.07
N CYS A 125 -15.48 2.01 7.71
CA CYS A 125 -14.67 1.15 8.59
C CYS A 125 -15.51 0.61 9.76
N LYS A 126 -16.33 1.44 10.40
CA LYS A 126 -17.25 1.01 11.47
C LYS A 126 -18.25 -0.04 10.97
N LEU A 127 -18.78 0.12 9.76
CA LEU A 127 -19.68 -0.86 9.14
C LEU A 127 -18.96 -2.19 8.90
N TYR A 128 -17.74 -2.16 8.36
CA TYR A 128 -16.92 -3.36 8.16
C TYR A 128 -16.68 -4.11 9.48
N GLU A 129 -16.23 -3.41 10.52
CA GLU A 129 -16.02 -4.00 11.85
C GLU A 129 -17.33 -4.57 12.44
N HIS A 130 -18.46 -3.87 12.27
CA HIS A 130 -19.76 -4.33 12.75
C HIS A 130 -20.16 -5.64 12.08
N LEU A 131 -20.05 -5.72 10.75
CA LEU A 131 -20.39 -6.91 9.97
C LEU A 131 -19.39 -8.05 10.23
N GLN A 132 -18.10 -7.75 10.43
CA GLN A 132 -17.08 -8.73 10.79
C GLN A 132 -17.36 -9.36 12.17
N ARG A 133 -17.73 -8.55 13.17
CA ARG A 133 -18.13 -9.04 14.49
C ARG A 133 -19.39 -9.89 14.41
N ALA A 134 -20.41 -9.42 13.70
CA ALA A 134 -21.66 -10.16 13.51
C ALA A 134 -21.41 -11.51 12.81
N GLY A 135 -20.62 -11.52 11.74
CA GLY A 135 -20.24 -12.75 11.05
C GLY A 135 -19.48 -13.74 11.95
N SER A 136 -18.57 -13.24 12.77
CA SER A 136 -17.81 -14.05 13.73
C SER A 136 -18.69 -14.64 14.83
N GLU A 137 -19.66 -13.87 15.34
CA GLU A 137 -20.65 -14.34 16.31
C GLU A 137 -21.58 -15.41 15.74
N LEU A 138 -22.00 -15.27 14.49
CA LEU A 138 -22.97 -16.17 13.85
C LEU A 138 -22.32 -17.46 13.35
N PHE A 139 -21.12 -17.38 12.78
CA PHE A 139 -20.52 -18.47 12.01
C PHE A 139 -19.17 -18.97 12.56
N GLY A 140 -18.60 -18.28 13.55
CA GLY A 140 -17.28 -18.56 14.11
C GLY A 140 -16.12 -18.07 13.24
N PRO A 141 -14.86 -18.38 13.60
CA PRO A 141 -13.65 -17.89 12.92
C PRO A 141 -13.34 -18.67 11.64
N ARG A 142 -14.35 -18.88 10.78
CA ARG A 142 -14.21 -19.64 9.53
C ARG A 142 -13.82 -18.70 8.38
N ALA A 143 -12.72 -19.03 7.69
CA ALA A 143 -12.20 -18.23 6.58
C ALA A 143 -13.25 -17.99 5.47
N ALA A 144 -14.12 -18.96 5.17
CA ALA A 144 -15.15 -18.83 4.13
C ALA A 144 -16.10 -17.66 4.37
N PHE A 145 -16.45 -17.37 5.63
CA PHE A 145 -17.31 -16.22 5.97
C PHE A 145 -16.56 -14.89 5.98
N THR A 146 -15.25 -14.92 6.25
CA THR A 146 -14.38 -13.74 6.09
C THR A 146 -14.23 -13.38 4.61
N VAL A 147 -14.09 -14.38 3.73
CA VAL A 147 -14.09 -14.18 2.28
C VAL A 147 -15.45 -13.64 1.83
N ALA A 148 -16.56 -14.26 2.25
CA ALA A 148 -17.91 -13.78 1.92
C ALA A 148 -18.17 -12.34 2.38
N LEU A 149 -17.67 -11.94 3.55
CA LEU A 149 -17.68 -10.55 4.01
C LEU A 149 -16.96 -9.64 3.01
N ARG A 150 -15.70 -9.91 2.69
CA ARG A 150 -14.91 -9.09 1.77
C ARG A 150 -15.55 -9.04 0.38
N SER A 151 -15.98 -10.18 -0.15
CA SER A 151 -16.67 -10.27 -1.43
C SER A 151 -17.99 -9.50 -1.47
N GLY A 152 -18.73 -9.44 -0.35
CA GLY A 152 -19.94 -8.63 -0.26
C GLY A 152 -19.66 -7.13 -0.36
N PHE A 153 -18.60 -6.66 0.31
CA PHE A 153 -18.11 -5.28 0.17
C PHE A 153 -17.64 -4.98 -1.25
N SER A 154 -16.80 -5.84 -1.82
CA SER A 154 -16.33 -5.71 -3.21
C SER A 154 -17.51 -5.68 -4.19
N GLY A 155 -18.50 -6.57 -4.02
CA GLY A 155 -19.69 -6.63 -4.86
C GLY A 155 -20.53 -5.35 -4.80
N ALA A 156 -20.68 -4.74 -3.62
CA ALA A 156 -21.41 -3.48 -3.47
C ALA A 156 -20.68 -2.29 -4.11
N LEU A 157 -19.33 -2.28 -4.04
CA LEU A 157 -18.50 -1.27 -4.71
C LEU A 157 -18.56 -1.41 -6.24
N LEU A 158 -18.54 -2.64 -6.76
CA LEU A 158 -18.64 -2.91 -8.21
C LEU A 158 -20.01 -2.55 -8.79
N GLN A 159 -21.06 -2.50 -7.97
CA GLN A 159 -22.39 -2.05 -8.38
C GLN A 159 -22.51 -0.53 -8.52
N GLN A 160 -21.52 0.24 -8.05
CA GLN A 160 -21.55 1.69 -8.16
C GLN A 160 -21.25 2.16 -9.59
N SER A 161 -21.74 3.34 -9.94
CA SER A 161 -21.32 3.99 -11.18
C SER A 161 -19.82 4.26 -11.18
N PHE A 162 -19.20 4.35 -12.36
CA PHE A 162 -17.77 4.64 -12.47
C PHE A 162 -17.34 5.89 -11.67
N LEU A 163 -18.11 6.99 -11.78
CA LEU A 163 -17.80 8.24 -11.07
C LEU A 163 -17.93 8.09 -9.55
N THR A 164 -18.94 7.38 -9.08
CA THR A 164 -19.12 7.11 -7.65
C THR A 164 -18.00 6.22 -7.12
N ALA A 165 -17.64 5.16 -7.84
CA ALA A 165 -16.55 4.28 -7.48
C ALA A 165 -15.21 5.03 -7.43
N ALA A 166 -14.92 5.86 -8.45
CA ALA A 166 -13.73 6.70 -8.48
C ALA A 166 -13.66 7.66 -7.29
N HIS A 167 -14.78 8.31 -6.95
CA HIS A 167 -14.86 9.18 -5.78
C HIS A 167 -14.61 8.40 -4.47
N ILE A 168 -15.21 7.22 -4.31
CA ILE A 168 -14.98 6.37 -3.13
C ILE A 168 -13.50 5.97 -3.02
N SER A 169 -12.85 5.61 -4.13
CA SER A 169 -11.42 5.31 -4.16
C SER A 169 -10.55 6.51 -3.75
N GLU A 170 -10.88 7.70 -4.25
CA GLU A 170 -10.22 8.94 -3.85
C GLU A 170 -10.39 9.20 -2.36
N GLN A 171 -11.60 9.02 -1.80
CA GLN A 171 -11.86 9.18 -0.38
C GLN A 171 -11.04 8.21 0.47
N PHE A 172 -10.89 6.95 0.03
CA PHE A 172 -10.01 6.00 0.72
C PHE A 172 -8.55 6.45 0.71
N ALA A 173 -8.03 6.86 -0.45
CA ALA A 173 -6.66 7.33 -0.58
C ALA A 173 -6.40 8.57 0.28
N ARG A 174 -7.31 9.56 0.23
CA ARG A 174 -7.27 10.77 1.05
C ARG A 174 -7.33 10.46 2.55
N HIS A 175 -8.18 9.51 2.95
CA HIS A 175 -8.27 9.14 4.36
C HIS A 175 -6.97 8.55 4.88
N ILE A 176 -6.32 7.67 4.10
CA ILE A 176 -5.01 7.10 4.47
C ILE A 176 -3.97 8.21 4.57
N ASP A 177 -3.93 9.13 3.59
CA ASP A 177 -3.05 10.29 3.60
C ASP A 177 -3.19 11.11 4.89
N GLN A 178 -4.44 11.45 5.27
CA GLN A 178 -4.73 12.18 6.50
C GLN A 178 -4.30 11.42 7.76
N GLN A 179 -4.45 10.09 7.80
CA GLN A 179 -3.99 9.31 8.95
C GLN A 179 -2.46 9.31 9.04
N ILE A 180 -1.75 9.17 7.93
CA ILE A 180 -0.28 9.21 7.90
C ILE A 180 0.20 10.59 8.37
N GLN A 181 -0.33 11.67 7.78
CA GLN A 181 0.05 13.04 8.13
C GLN A 181 -0.31 13.40 9.59
N GLY A 182 -1.49 13.01 10.06
CA GLY A 182 -1.89 13.21 11.45
C GLY A 182 -0.99 12.49 12.47
N GLY A 183 -0.43 11.33 12.07
CA GLY A 183 0.57 10.61 12.87
C GLY A 183 1.90 11.35 13.02
N LEU A 184 2.32 12.10 12.00
CA LEU A 184 3.56 12.88 12.02
C LEU A 184 3.46 14.09 12.95
N VAL A 185 2.28 14.70 13.07
CA VAL A 185 2.04 15.88 13.92
C VAL A 185 1.74 15.50 15.38
N GLY A 186 1.25 14.28 15.62
CA GLY A 186 0.68 13.87 16.92
C GLY A 186 1.66 13.34 17.97
N GLY A 187 2.96 13.18 17.67
CA GLY A 187 3.99 12.77 18.64
C GLY A 187 3.79 11.39 19.32
N ALA A 188 2.83 10.58 18.86
CA ALA A 188 2.56 9.25 19.43
C ALA A 188 3.70 8.27 19.08
N PRO A 189 4.05 7.33 19.98
CA PRO A 189 5.10 6.34 19.71
C PRO A 189 4.72 5.53 18.46
N GLY A 190 5.63 5.50 17.47
CA GLY A 190 5.33 5.07 16.09
C GLY A 190 4.69 3.68 15.95
N VAL A 191 4.91 2.78 16.92
CA VAL A 191 4.33 1.43 16.94
C VAL A 191 2.81 1.44 17.21
N GLU A 192 2.35 2.27 18.14
CA GLU A 192 0.91 2.38 18.45
C GLU A 192 0.16 3.06 17.31
N MET A 193 0.80 4.07 16.69
CA MET A 193 0.28 4.75 15.50
C MET A 193 0.13 3.76 14.34
N LEU A 194 1.15 2.93 14.09
CA LEU A 194 1.09 1.91 13.06
C LEU A 194 -0.06 0.94 13.36
N GLY A 195 -0.17 0.39 14.57
CA GLY A 195 -1.26 -0.53 14.96
C GLY A 195 -2.66 0.07 14.82
N ARG A 196 -2.82 1.37 15.07
CA ARG A 196 -4.07 2.10 14.79
C ARG A 196 -4.33 2.17 13.29
N LEU A 197 -3.32 2.51 12.49
CA LEU A 197 -3.42 2.60 11.04
C LEU A 197 -3.77 1.25 10.42
N GLN A 198 -3.15 0.14 10.86
CA GLN A 198 -3.40 -1.20 10.31
C GLN A 198 -4.89 -1.60 10.37
N ARG A 199 -5.54 -1.29 11.50
CA ARG A 199 -6.98 -1.58 11.68
C ARG A 199 -7.87 -0.82 10.69
N HIS A 200 -7.46 0.38 10.28
CA HIS A 200 -8.22 1.19 9.32
C HIS A 200 -7.92 0.82 7.87
N LEU A 201 -6.80 0.13 7.61
CA LEU A 201 -6.44 -0.37 6.28
C LEU A 201 -7.16 -1.67 5.91
N GLU A 202 -7.52 -2.52 6.88
CA GLU A 202 -8.18 -3.81 6.60
C GLU A 202 -9.45 -3.66 5.73
N PRO A 203 -10.38 -2.73 6.01
CA PRO A 203 -11.58 -2.56 5.19
C PRO A 203 -11.30 -2.12 3.74
N ILE A 204 -10.13 -1.54 3.47
CA ILE A 204 -9.71 -1.04 2.15
C ILE A 204 -9.16 -2.20 1.29
N MET A 205 -8.70 -3.28 1.93
CA MET A 205 -8.21 -4.48 1.23
C MET A 205 -9.24 -5.15 0.33
N VAL A 206 -10.53 -4.81 0.45
CA VAL A 206 -11.59 -5.28 -0.45
C VAL A 206 -11.40 -4.81 -1.89
N LEU A 207 -10.56 -3.78 -2.12
CA LEU A 207 -10.18 -3.31 -3.44
C LEU A 207 -9.20 -4.25 -4.15
N SER A 208 -8.47 -5.08 -3.39
CA SER A 208 -7.47 -6.00 -3.94
C SER A 208 -8.09 -6.90 -5.01
N GLY A 209 -7.54 -6.83 -6.23
CA GLY A 209 -8.01 -7.63 -7.38
C GLY A 209 -9.24 -7.06 -8.10
N LEU A 210 -9.75 -5.90 -7.71
CA LEU A 210 -10.80 -5.19 -8.46
C LEU A 210 -10.19 -4.24 -9.48
N GLU A 211 -10.89 -3.95 -10.57
CA GLU A 211 -10.49 -2.89 -11.52
C GLU A 211 -10.38 -1.52 -10.84
N LEU A 212 -11.22 -1.30 -9.82
CA LEU A 212 -11.22 -0.09 -8.99
C LEU A 212 -9.87 0.15 -8.29
N ALA A 213 -9.07 -0.91 -8.06
CA ALA A 213 -7.73 -0.81 -7.50
C ALA A 213 -6.81 0.09 -8.33
N THR A 214 -6.98 0.12 -9.66
CA THR A 214 -6.20 1.00 -10.54
C THR A 214 -6.47 2.48 -10.27
N THR A 215 -7.74 2.83 -10.03
CA THR A 215 -8.16 4.20 -9.72
C THR A 215 -7.71 4.60 -8.32
N PHE A 216 -7.82 3.69 -7.35
CA PHE A 216 -7.28 3.88 -6.00
C PHE A 216 -5.76 4.08 -6.02
N GLU A 217 -5.03 3.26 -6.78
CA GLU A 217 -3.57 3.35 -6.95
C GLU A 217 -3.17 4.73 -7.46
N HIS A 218 -3.86 5.25 -8.48
CA HIS A 218 -3.59 6.57 -9.02
C HIS A 218 -3.79 7.67 -7.97
N PHE A 219 -4.90 7.69 -7.23
CA PHE A 219 -5.11 8.69 -6.18
C PHE A 219 -4.11 8.56 -5.03
N TYR A 220 -3.79 7.34 -4.60
CA TYR A 220 -2.79 7.11 -3.56
C TYR A 220 -1.41 7.62 -3.99
N GLN A 221 -1.03 7.36 -5.25
CA GLN A 221 0.22 7.82 -5.85
C GLN A 221 0.34 9.36 -5.80
N HIS A 222 -0.73 10.10 -6.14
CA HIS A 222 -0.74 11.56 -6.04
C HIS A 222 -0.49 12.05 -4.61
N TYR A 223 -1.26 11.56 -3.63
CA TYR A 223 -1.06 11.96 -2.22
C TYR A 223 0.32 11.56 -1.69
N MET A 224 0.82 10.38 -2.08
CA MET A 224 2.12 9.90 -1.67
C MET A 224 3.25 10.76 -2.24
N ALA A 225 3.13 11.23 -3.49
CA ALA A 225 4.13 12.09 -4.11
C ALA A 225 4.29 13.39 -3.29
N ASP A 226 3.18 14.03 -2.94
CA ASP A 226 3.19 15.25 -2.13
C ASP A 226 3.86 15.01 -0.78
N ARG A 227 3.51 13.93 -0.07
CA ARG A 227 4.13 13.60 1.24
C ARG A 227 5.64 13.37 1.14
N LEU A 228 6.06 12.56 0.16
CA LEU A 228 7.47 12.22 0.00
C LEU A 228 8.33 13.43 -0.38
N LEU A 229 7.81 14.31 -1.24
CA LEU A 229 8.54 15.49 -1.70
C LEU A 229 8.52 16.66 -0.69
N SER A 230 7.53 16.72 0.20
CA SER A 230 7.41 17.83 1.17
C SER A 230 7.94 17.53 2.57
N VAL A 231 7.65 16.35 3.13
CA VAL A 231 7.92 16.05 4.56
C VAL A 231 9.10 15.08 4.75
N GLY A 232 9.55 14.40 3.70
CA GLY A 232 10.76 13.56 3.70
C GLY A 232 10.71 12.30 4.56
N SER A 233 9.64 12.05 5.33
CA SER A 233 9.53 10.87 6.19
C SER A 233 8.96 9.66 5.43
N SER A 234 9.81 8.69 5.09
CA SER A 234 9.47 7.48 4.34
C SER A 234 9.12 6.25 5.20
N TRP A 235 9.36 6.30 6.52
CA TRP A 235 9.33 5.09 7.36
C TRP A 235 7.93 4.46 7.49
N LEU A 236 6.87 5.28 7.59
CA LEU A 236 5.48 4.78 7.64
C LEU A 236 5.02 4.22 6.31
N GLU A 237 5.51 4.77 5.20
CA GLU A 237 5.08 4.36 3.85
C GLU A 237 5.40 2.89 3.61
N GLY A 238 6.60 2.43 3.99
CA GLY A 238 6.97 1.02 3.88
C GLY A 238 5.96 0.09 4.58
N ALA A 239 5.63 0.39 5.84
CA ALA A 239 4.72 -0.43 6.65
C ALA A 239 3.25 -0.37 6.19
N VAL A 240 2.83 0.76 5.60
CA VAL A 240 1.52 0.88 4.96
C VAL A 240 1.48 0.05 3.67
N LEU A 241 2.50 0.17 2.83
CA LEU A 241 2.59 -0.57 1.56
C LEU A 241 2.71 -2.09 1.76
N GLU A 242 3.26 -2.57 2.86
CA GLU A 242 3.23 -4.00 3.20
C GLU A 242 1.80 -4.52 3.35
N GLN A 243 0.89 -3.71 3.87
CA GLN A 243 -0.49 -4.12 4.13
C GLN A 243 -1.39 -3.94 2.90
N ILE A 244 -1.40 -2.74 2.33
CA ILE A 244 -2.26 -2.41 1.18
C ILE A 244 -1.60 -2.65 -0.17
N GLY A 245 -0.38 -3.18 -0.19
CA GLY A 245 0.36 -3.54 -1.40
C GLY A 245 -0.46 -4.27 -2.46
N PRO A 246 -1.29 -5.29 -2.11
CA PRO A 246 -2.17 -5.99 -3.05
C PRO A 246 -3.21 -5.10 -3.77
N CYS A 247 -3.53 -3.92 -3.23
CA CYS A 247 -4.42 -2.94 -3.86
C CYS A 247 -3.74 -2.09 -4.95
N PHE A 248 -2.44 -2.32 -5.22
CA PHE A 248 -1.66 -1.60 -6.22
C PHE A 248 -1.26 -2.53 -7.36
N PRO A 249 -2.08 -2.65 -8.42
CA PRO A 249 -1.82 -3.58 -9.52
C PRO A 249 -0.55 -3.25 -10.31
N ASN A 250 -0.25 -1.97 -10.53
CA ASN A 250 0.96 -1.55 -11.26
C ASN A 250 2.18 -1.35 -10.35
N ARG A 251 1.98 -1.48 -9.03
CA ARG A 251 3.00 -1.30 -7.99
C ARG A 251 3.60 0.12 -8.00
N LEU A 252 2.83 1.14 -8.40
CA LEU A 252 3.35 2.51 -8.51
C LEU A 252 3.90 3.04 -7.17
N PRO A 253 3.19 2.92 -6.03
CA PRO A 253 3.72 3.37 -4.74
C PRO A 253 5.03 2.66 -4.34
N GLN A 254 5.14 1.35 -4.60
CA GLN A 254 6.37 0.60 -4.34
C GLN A 254 7.51 1.05 -5.26
N GLN A 255 7.22 1.35 -6.52
CA GLN A 255 8.20 1.89 -7.46
C GLN A 255 8.65 3.30 -7.07
N MET A 256 7.77 4.13 -6.50
CA MET A 256 8.13 5.46 -6.00
C MET A 256 9.13 5.37 -4.85
N LEU A 257 8.89 4.51 -3.84
CA LEU A 257 9.86 4.32 -2.75
C LEU A 257 11.21 3.81 -3.25
N ARG A 258 11.19 2.86 -4.19
CA ARG A 258 12.44 2.37 -4.82
C ARG A 258 13.15 3.51 -5.54
N SER A 259 12.43 4.26 -6.37
CA SER A 259 12.97 5.42 -7.10
C SER A 259 13.53 6.49 -6.16
N LEU A 260 12.90 6.73 -5.01
CA LEU A 260 13.40 7.66 -4.00
C LEU A 260 14.69 7.14 -3.37
N SER A 261 14.70 5.87 -2.92
CA SER A 261 15.90 5.27 -2.31
C SER A 261 17.11 5.25 -3.26
N THR A 262 16.89 4.97 -4.56
CA THR A 262 17.95 5.04 -5.57
C THR A 262 18.44 6.47 -5.78
N SER A 263 17.55 7.45 -5.67
CA SER A 263 17.90 8.86 -5.78
C SER A 263 18.66 9.38 -4.56
N GLU A 264 18.28 8.96 -3.36
CA GLU A 264 18.98 9.31 -2.11
C GLU A 264 20.40 8.73 -2.11
N GLU A 265 20.57 7.49 -2.58
CA GLU A 265 21.89 6.87 -2.76
C GLU A 265 22.73 7.62 -3.79
N LEU A 266 22.13 8.04 -4.91
CA LEU A 266 22.81 8.86 -5.91
C LEU A 266 23.23 10.22 -5.36
N GLN A 267 22.37 10.87 -4.57
CA GLN A 267 22.69 12.11 -3.86
C GLN A 267 23.85 11.91 -2.88
N ARG A 268 23.89 10.79 -2.15
CA ARG A 268 24.99 10.42 -1.26
C ARG A 268 26.30 10.23 -2.04
N GLN A 269 26.25 9.55 -3.18
CA GLN A 269 27.42 9.36 -4.05
C GLN A 269 27.92 10.69 -4.62
N PHE A 270 27.00 11.57 -5.03
CA PHE A 270 27.36 12.92 -5.49
C PHE A 270 28.04 13.73 -4.39
N HIS A 271 27.53 13.68 -3.16
CA HIS A 271 28.15 14.36 -2.02
C HIS A 271 29.57 13.84 -1.76
N LEU A 272 29.77 12.52 -1.76
CA LEU A 272 31.11 11.93 -1.64
C LEU A 272 32.04 12.35 -2.77
N PHE A 273 31.54 12.43 -4.01
CA PHE A 273 32.30 12.91 -5.15
C PHE A 273 32.72 14.38 -5.00
N GLN A 274 31.87 15.25 -4.44
CA GLN A 274 32.25 16.63 -4.13
C GLN A 274 33.37 16.67 -3.08
N LEU A 275 33.25 15.90 -2.00
CA LEU A 275 34.28 15.81 -0.96
C LEU A 275 35.62 15.34 -1.53
N GLN A 276 35.63 14.25 -2.32
CA GLN A 276 36.84 13.75 -2.97
C GLN A 276 37.52 14.78 -3.86
N ARG A 277 36.73 15.63 -4.53
CA ARG A 277 37.27 16.70 -5.37
C ARG A 277 37.84 17.85 -4.54
N LEU A 278 37.24 18.17 -3.41
CA LEU A 278 37.81 19.15 -2.47
C LEU A 278 39.13 18.63 -1.88
N ASP A 279 39.16 17.36 -1.45
CA ASP A 279 40.38 16.72 -0.96
C ASP A 279 41.50 16.76 -2.01
N GLN A 280 41.17 16.51 -3.28
CA GLN A 280 42.15 16.60 -4.37
C GLN A 280 42.68 18.02 -4.56
N GLN A 281 41.81 19.04 -4.47
CA GLN A 281 42.22 20.44 -4.60
C GLN A 281 43.12 20.88 -3.45
N LEU A 282 42.85 20.43 -2.24
CA LEU A 282 43.70 20.67 -1.07
C LEU A 282 45.07 20.01 -1.24
N LEU A 283 45.13 18.76 -1.70
CA LEU A 283 46.40 18.09 -1.98
C LEU A 283 47.19 18.78 -3.11
N GLU A 284 46.52 19.28 -4.14
CA GLU A 284 47.17 20.05 -5.21
C GLU A 284 47.75 21.37 -4.66
N GLN A 285 47.03 22.05 -3.77
CA GLN A 285 47.52 23.25 -3.08
C GLN A 285 48.70 22.95 -2.16
N GLU A 286 48.64 21.90 -1.33
CA GLU A 286 49.75 21.48 -0.47
C GLU A 286 51.02 21.18 -1.30
N ASN A 287 50.88 20.52 -2.45
CA ASN A 287 52.02 20.25 -3.34
C ASN A 287 52.57 21.51 -4.03
N GLU A 288 51.71 22.47 -4.38
CA GLU A 288 52.13 23.77 -4.94
C GLU A 288 52.83 24.63 -3.88
N GLU A 289 52.37 24.59 -2.62
CA GLU A 289 53.02 25.24 -1.48
C GLU A 289 54.37 24.57 -1.15
N GLU A 290 54.46 23.24 -1.13
CA GLU A 290 55.73 22.52 -0.93
C GLU A 290 56.75 22.79 -2.07
N GLN A 291 56.31 22.87 -3.33
CA GLN A 291 57.19 23.23 -4.46
C GLN A 291 57.59 24.71 -4.46
N GLY A 292 56.71 25.61 -4.02
CA GLY A 292 57.03 27.02 -3.83
C GLY A 292 58.05 27.24 -2.72
N LEU A 293 57.96 26.49 -1.63
CA LEU A 293 58.91 26.53 -0.51
C LEU A 293 60.27 25.90 -0.86
N GLU A 294 60.33 24.92 -1.76
CA GLU A 294 61.61 24.38 -2.28
C GLU A 294 62.31 25.36 -3.26
N GLU A 295 61.57 26.28 -3.91
CA GLU A 295 62.13 27.36 -4.74
C GLU A 295 62.38 28.67 -3.94
N GLU A 296 61.74 28.84 -2.77
CA GLU A 296 61.88 30.01 -1.87
C GLU A 296 62.72 29.73 -0.59
N GLU A 297 63.57 28.69 -0.56
CA GLU A 297 64.67 28.64 0.44
C GLU A 297 65.75 29.73 0.21
N GLU A 298 65.61 30.56 -0.83
CA GLU A 298 66.37 31.80 -1.03
C GLU A 298 65.45 33.01 -1.31
N GLU A 299 64.55 33.38 -0.40
CA GLU A 299 64.36 34.76 0.08
C GLU A 299 63.04 34.94 0.86
N ALA A 300 63.17 35.59 2.02
CA ALA A 300 62.14 36.28 2.79
C ALA A 300 61.18 35.42 3.65
N GLU A 301 61.62 35.20 4.89
CA GLU A 301 60.77 35.40 6.06
C GLU A 301 59.96 36.72 5.92
N GLU A 302 58.70 36.68 6.34
CA GLU A 302 57.71 37.79 6.47
C GLU A 302 56.61 37.83 5.41
N GLU A 303 55.67 36.87 5.45
CA GLU A 303 54.21 37.15 5.45
C GLU A 303 53.35 35.88 5.72
N GLU A 304 53.82 34.96 6.58
CA GLU A 304 52.99 33.84 7.07
C GLU A 304 52.11 34.26 8.25
N ALA A 305 51.07 35.07 8.02
CA ALA A 305 49.99 35.21 9.01
C ALA A 305 48.72 35.86 8.46
N GLU A 306 48.29 35.62 7.21
CA GLU A 306 46.98 36.21 6.79
C GLU A 306 46.24 35.49 5.65
N LYS A 307 46.57 34.24 5.36
CA LYS A 307 45.77 33.38 4.47
C LYS A 307 45.38 32.06 5.14
N GLU A 308 44.74 32.16 6.30
CA GLU A 308 43.70 31.18 6.62
C GLU A 308 42.57 31.41 5.60
N LEU A 309 42.74 30.85 4.40
CA LEU A 309 41.72 30.84 3.36
C LEU A 309 40.56 30.01 3.90
N PHE A 310 39.58 30.72 4.43
CA PHE A 310 38.23 30.24 4.66
C PHE A 310 37.72 29.55 3.39
N ILE A 311 37.95 28.24 3.25
CA ILE A 311 37.09 27.37 2.46
C ILE A 311 35.86 27.14 3.31
N GLU A 312 35.13 28.23 3.56
CA GLU A 312 33.79 28.15 4.08
C GLU A 312 32.98 27.47 2.98
N ASP A 313 32.48 26.27 3.28
CA ASP A 313 31.62 25.44 2.44
C ASP A 313 30.28 26.19 2.21
N SER A 314 30.38 27.29 1.47
CA SER A 314 29.35 28.34 1.33
C SER A 314 28.28 27.93 0.33
N SER A 315 28.37 26.72 -0.22
CA SER A 315 27.37 26.23 -1.15
C SER A 315 26.14 25.78 -0.37
N PRO A 316 24.94 26.29 -0.69
CA PRO A 316 23.73 25.84 -0.02
C PRO A 316 23.61 24.33 -0.14
N THR A 317 23.15 23.64 0.91
CA THR A 317 22.92 22.20 0.87
C THR A 317 21.74 21.90 -0.07
N VAL A 318 22.03 21.76 -1.36
CA VAL A 318 21.04 21.44 -2.39
C VAL A 318 20.83 19.93 -2.45
N SER A 319 19.61 19.47 -2.13
CA SER A 319 19.19 18.09 -2.34
C SER A 319 18.58 17.94 -3.73
N ILE A 320 19.16 17.09 -4.58
CA ILE A 320 18.68 16.83 -5.93
C ILE A 320 18.06 15.44 -5.97
N LEU A 321 16.82 15.34 -6.43
CA LEU A 321 16.13 14.07 -6.59
C LEU A 321 15.96 13.70 -8.06
N VAL A 322 16.48 12.54 -8.45
CA VAL A 322 16.33 11.95 -9.79
C VAL A 322 15.18 10.94 -9.75
N LEU A 323 14.04 11.35 -10.28
CA LEU A 323 12.79 10.60 -10.19
C LEU A 323 12.38 10.03 -11.55
N SER A 324 11.83 8.81 -11.55
CA SER A 324 11.35 8.15 -12.77
C SER A 324 9.96 8.67 -13.17
N PRO A 325 9.76 9.25 -14.37
CA PRO A 325 8.46 9.77 -14.80
C PRO A 325 7.40 8.67 -15.00
N ARG A 326 7.79 7.39 -14.91
CA ARG A 326 6.87 6.24 -15.05
C ARG A 326 6.02 6.00 -13.81
N CYS A 327 6.53 6.37 -12.63
CA CYS A 327 5.86 6.12 -11.35
C CYS A 327 5.66 7.39 -10.52
N TRP A 328 6.18 8.55 -10.95
CA TRP A 328 5.96 9.82 -10.27
C TRP A 328 4.95 10.67 -11.03
N PRO A 329 3.92 11.21 -10.34
CA PRO A 329 2.91 12.08 -10.97
C PRO A 329 3.46 13.49 -11.11
N VAL A 330 4.42 13.69 -12.01
CA VAL A 330 4.96 15.02 -12.29
C VAL A 330 4.19 15.65 -13.45
N SER A 331 3.61 16.82 -13.19
CA SER A 331 2.91 17.59 -14.21
C SER A 331 3.92 18.08 -15.27
N PRO A 332 3.61 17.93 -16.58
CA PRO A 332 4.47 18.45 -17.63
C PRO A 332 4.59 19.98 -17.61
N PHE A 333 3.67 20.67 -16.92
CA PHE A 333 3.73 22.11 -16.73
C PHE A 333 4.76 22.55 -15.67
N CYS A 334 5.32 21.61 -14.90
CA CYS A 334 6.37 21.91 -13.92
C CYS A 334 7.78 21.92 -14.53
N TYR A 335 7.97 21.52 -15.79
CA TYR A 335 9.31 21.47 -16.37
C TYR A 335 9.93 22.86 -16.54
N LEU A 336 11.11 23.05 -15.95
CA LEU A 336 11.95 24.24 -16.07
C LEU A 336 12.86 24.13 -17.30
N TYR A 337 12.46 24.76 -18.41
CA TYR A 337 13.26 24.80 -19.64
C TYR A 337 14.55 25.61 -19.52
N HIS A 338 14.60 26.62 -18.64
CA HIS A 338 15.76 27.49 -18.44
C HIS A 338 16.01 27.77 -16.95
N PRO A 339 16.64 26.83 -16.20
CA PRO A 339 16.88 26.97 -14.77
C PRO A 339 17.59 28.29 -14.40
N ARG A 340 18.58 28.70 -15.21
CA ARG A 340 19.34 29.95 -15.06
C ARG A 340 18.51 31.25 -15.14
N LYS A 341 17.28 31.19 -15.65
CA LYS A 341 16.36 32.34 -15.68
C LYS A 341 15.46 32.41 -14.44
N CYS A 342 15.31 31.29 -13.73
CA CYS A 342 14.32 31.14 -12.66
C CYS A 342 14.96 30.93 -11.27
N LEU A 343 16.22 30.50 -11.21
CA LEU A 343 16.92 30.15 -9.99
C LEU A 343 18.17 31.04 -9.78
N PRO A 344 18.59 31.28 -8.52
CA PRO A 344 19.87 31.91 -8.23
C PRO A 344 21.05 31.14 -8.84
N THR A 345 22.17 31.84 -9.06
CA THR A 345 23.38 31.29 -9.69
C THR A 345 23.95 30.10 -8.92
N GLU A 346 23.98 30.18 -7.59
CA GLU A 346 24.49 29.12 -6.70
C GLU A 346 23.78 27.77 -6.94
N PHE A 347 22.45 27.80 -7.09
CA PHE A 347 21.66 26.61 -7.40
C PHE A 347 21.96 26.11 -8.81
N CYS A 348 22.06 27.00 -9.79
CA CYS A 348 22.38 26.61 -11.17
C CYS A 348 23.75 25.92 -11.24
N ASP A 349 24.75 26.42 -10.52
CA ASP A 349 26.08 25.83 -10.49
C ASP A 349 26.09 24.48 -9.76
N ALA A 350 25.24 24.29 -8.73
CA ALA A 350 25.01 22.98 -8.12
C ALA A 350 24.35 21.99 -9.09
N LEU A 351 23.33 22.44 -9.86
CA LEU A 351 22.65 21.60 -10.86
C LEU A 351 23.58 21.20 -12.01
N ASP A 352 24.46 22.11 -12.45
CA ASP A 352 25.45 21.83 -13.50
C ASP A 352 26.51 20.84 -13.01
N ARG A 353 27.01 21.01 -11.77
CA ARG A 353 27.92 20.03 -11.13
C ARG A 353 27.28 18.64 -11.04
N PHE A 354 26.02 18.56 -10.64
CA PHE A 354 25.28 17.30 -10.57
C PHE A 354 25.07 16.69 -11.97
N SER A 355 24.71 17.49 -12.97
CA SER A 355 24.51 17.02 -14.35
C SER A 355 25.78 16.38 -14.93
N ASN A 356 26.93 16.99 -14.65
CA ASN A 356 28.24 16.47 -15.05
C ASN A 356 28.54 15.14 -14.36
N PHE A 357 28.35 15.07 -13.03
CA PHE A 357 28.51 13.82 -12.28
C PHE A 357 27.58 12.72 -12.79
N TYR A 358 26.29 13.03 -13.00
CA TYR A 358 25.30 12.09 -13.48
C TYR A 358 25.68 11.52 -14.85
N SER A 359 26.13 12.38 -15.77
CA SER A 359 26.56 11.96 -17.11
C SER A 359 27.84 11.09 -17.07
N GLN A 360 28.78 11.40 -16.18
CA GLN A 360 30.02 10.63 -16.00
C GLN A 360 29.74 9.25 -15.38
N SER A 361 28.93 9.20 -14.32
CA SER A 361 28.54 7.96 -13.66
C SER A 361 27.75 7.01 -14.58
N ASP A 362 26.90 7.54 -15.46
CA ASP A 362 26.17 6.76 -16.48
C ASP A 362 27.11 6.15 -17.54
N SER A 363 28.24 6.80 -17.82
CA SER A 363 29.27 6.26 -18.72
C SER A 363 30.16 5.18 -18.09
N GLN A 364 30.40 5.27 -16.77
CA GLN A 364 31.22 4.29 -16.02
C GLN A 364 30.41 3.06 -15.55
N SER A 365 29.09 3.19 -15.38
CA SER A 365 28.19 2.11 -14.94
C SER A 365 28.09 0.93 -15.92
N GLN A 366 28.52 1.09 -17.18
CA GLN A 366 28.63 -0.03 -18.13
C GLN A 366 29.59 -1.14 -17.66
N ASN A 367 30.42 -0.89 -16.64
CA ASN A 367 31.33 -1.87 -16.05
C ASN A 367 30.88 -2.44 -14.67
N HIS A 368 29.81 -1.92 -14.05
CA HIS A 368 29.29 -2.42 -12.76
C HIS A 368 27.74 -2.44 -12.74
N PRO A 369 27.08 -3.61 -12.57
CA PRO A 369 25.65 -3.77 -12.84
C PRO A 369 24.72 -3.34 -11.68
N VAL A 370 25.19 -2.48 -10.76
CA VAL A 370 24.44 -2.20 -9.51
C VAL A 370 23.32 -1.17 -9.71
N LEU A 371 23.40 -0.33 -10.74
CA LEU A 371 22.36 0.63 -11.08
C LEU A 371 21.90 0.33 -12.51
N ASP A 372 20.69 -0.22 -12.66
CA ASP A 372 20.02 -0.42 -13.96
C ASP A 372 19.57 0.96 -14.52
N MET A 373 20.56 1.84 -14.75
CA MET A 373 20.39 3.10 -15.44
C MET A 373 20.31 2.78 -16.94
N GLY A 374 19.08 2.55 -17.41
CA GLY A 374 18.83 2.38 -18.85
C GLY A 374 19.37 3.58 -19.67
N PRO A 375 19.65 3.38 -20.97
CA PRO A 375 20.56 4.23 -21.74
C PRO A 375 20.07 5.66 -21.92
N HIS A 376 21.02 6.61 -21.86
CA HIS A 376 20.91 8.04 -22.23
C HIS A 376 19.61 8.72 -21.80
N ARG A 377 19.44 8.93 -20.49
CA ARG A 377 18.33 9.73 -19.98
C ARG A 377 18.71 11.20 -19.93
N ARG A 378 18.16 12.00 -20.84
CA ARG A 378 18.16 13.46 -20.72
C ARG A 378 17.30 13.84 -19.52
N GLY A 379 17.92 14.36 -18.46
CA GLY A 379 17.20 14.86 -17.29
C GLY A 379 16.37 16.09 -17.66
N ALA A 380 15.20 16.23 -17.04
CA ALA A 380 14.39 17.44 -17.11
C ALA A 380 14.24 17.97 -15.68
N TRP A 381 14.52 19.26 -15.49
CA TRP A 381 14.38 19.93 -14.21
C TRP A 381 12.92 20.31 -13.98
N THR A 382 12.46 20.17 -12.73
CA THR A 382 11.07 20.46 -12.31
C THR A 382 11.07 21.26 -11.04
#